data_AF-A0A967X012-F1
#
_entry.id   AF-A0A967X012-F1
#
_cell.length_a   1.000
_cell.length_b   1.000
_cell.length_c   1.000
_cell.angle_alpha   90.00
_cell.angle_beta   90.00
_cell.angle_gamma   90.00
#
_symmetry.space_group_name_H-M   'P 1'
#
loop_
_entity.id
_entity.type
_entity.pdbx_description
1 polymer ?
#
loop_
_entity_poly.entity_id
_entity_poly.type
_entity_poly.pdbx_seq_one_letter_code
_entity_poly.pdbx_strand_id
1 'polypeptide(L)'
;MRHLLRHAVLLLVLGALVAPGCRDSEVTVRPLNLNGPAIAYSGYRDGQSPKTGVLPSQDQVAEDLRILAKNWRLIRVYAADRHGEDVLEVIRREKIDLEVMLGIWLEREPGFEQENAR
;
A
#
# COMPACT_ATOMS: atom_id res chain seq x y z
N MET A 1 -18.19 -55.72 -0.94
CA MET A 1 -17.01 -54.83 -1.03
C MET A 1 -17.20 -53.64 -1.99
N ARG A 2 -18.40 -53.04 -2.09
CA ARG A 2 -18.67 -51.85 -2.94
C ARG A 2 -19.09 -50.59 -2.16
N HIS A 3 -19.29 -50.70 -0.85
CA HIS A 3 -19.65 -49.56 0.02
C HIS A 3 -18.45 -48.88 0.71
N LEU A 4 -17.30 -49.55 0.80
CA LEU A 4 -16.08 -48.98 1.37
C LEU A 4 -15.37 -48.01 0.41
N LEU A 5 -15.53 -48.19 -0.91
CA LEU A 5 -14.90 -47.34 -1.93
C LEU A 5 -15.57 -45.97 -2.08
N ARG A 6 -16.84 -45.83 -1.71
CA ARG A 6 -17.58 -44.55 -1.86
C ARG A 6 -17.20 -43.50 -0.82
N HIS A 7 -16.72 -43.92 0.35
CA HIS A 7 -16.27 -43.01 1.41
C HIS A 7 -14.80 -42.62 1.22
N ALA A 8 -13.98 -43.51 0.62
CA ALA A 8 -12.59 -43.22 0.30
C ALA A 8 -12.43 -42.14 -0.78
N VAL A 9 -13.36 -42.05 -1.75
CA VAL A 9 -13.34 -41.02 -2.80
C VAL A 9 -13.82 -39.66 -2.26
N LEU A 10 -14.73 -39.64 -1.28
CA LEU A 10 -15.24 -38.39 -0.69
C LEU A 10 -14.21 -37.70 0.21
N LEU A 11 -13.34 -38.47 0.88
CA LEU A 11 -12.26 -37.93 1.72
C LEU A 11 -11.09 -37.34 0.92
N LEU A 12 -10.93 -37.72 -0.35
CA LEU A 12 -9.86 -37.20 -1.20
C LEU A 12 -10.20 -35.82 -1.83
N VAL A 13 -11.45 -35.38 -1.73
CA VAL A 13 -11.90 -34.05 -2.23
C VAL A 13 -11.77 -32.95 -1.17
N LEU A 14 -11.63 -33.30 0.12
CA LEU A 14 -11.52 -32.30 1.21
C LEU A 14 -10.08 -31.89 1.57
N GLY A 15 -9.06 -32.50 0.96
CA GLY A 15 -7.65 -32.29 1.31
C GLY A 15 -6.92 -31.18 0.54
N ALA A 16 -7.58 -30.51 -0.41
CA ALA A 16 -7.03 -29.35 -1.11
C ALA A 16 -7.54 -28.05 -0.48
N LEU A 17 -7.40 -27.93 0.85
CA LEU A 17 -7.36 -26.62 1.48
C LEU A 17 -6.02 -26.01 1.06
N VAL A 18 -6.04 -25.40 -0.11
CA VAL A 18 -4.97 -24.59 -0.68
C VAL A 18 -4.45 -23.72 0.45
N ALA A 19 -3.22 -24.01 0.89
CA ALA A 19 -2.46 -23.11 1.72
C ALA A 19 -2.62 -21.71 1.10
N PRO A 20 -2.89 -20.65 1.88
CA PRO A 20 -2.71 -19.31 1.35
C PRO A 20 -1.20 -19.18 1.11
N GLY A 21 -0.75 -19.64 -0.05
CA GLY A 21 0.58 -19.40 -0.52
C GLY A 21 0.74 -17.90 -0.49
N CYS A 22 1.78 -17.44 0.21
CA CYS A 22 2.39 -16.16 -0.08
C CYS A 22 2.42 -16.04 -1.60
N ARG A 23 1.56 -15.18 -2.15
CA ARG A 23 1.66 -14.83 -3.55
C ARG A 23 2.97 -14.08 -3.63
N ASP A 24 3.99 -14.71 -4.21
CA ASP A 24 5.11 -13.99 -4.78
C ASP A 24 4.52 -13.09 -5.86
N SER A 25 4.15 -11.87 -5.47
CA SER A 25 3.76 -10.84 -6.42
C SER A 25 5.03 -10.47 -7.18
N GLU A 26 5.16 -10.99 -8.39
CA GLU A 26 6.22 -10.61 -9.32
C GLU A 26 6.25 -9.08 -9.45
N VAL A 27 7.32 -8.46 -8.96
CA VAL A 27 7.50 -7.01 -9.03
C VAL A 27 7.78 -6.65 -10.49
N THR A 28 6.77 -6.13 -11.17
CA THR A 28 6.93 -5.67 -12.55
C THR A 28 7.60 -4.30 -12.55
N VAL A 29 8.86 -4.22 -13.00
CA VAL A 29 9.56 -2.95 -13.18
C VAL A 29 9.15 -2.34 -14.52
N ARG A 30 8.65 -1.11 -14.50
CA ARG A 30 8.36 -0.31 -15.70
C ARG A 30 8.98 1.07 -15.54
N PRO A 31 9.48 1.69 -16.63
CA PRO A 31 9.93 3.07 -16.57
C PRO A 31 8.76 3.98 -16.19
N LEU A 32 8.96 4.81 -15.17
CA LEU A 32 7.97 5.79 -14.75
C LEU A 32 7.86 6.87 -15.83
N ASN A 33 6.64 7.16 -16.28
CA ASN A 33 6.43 8.27 -17.20
C ASN A 33 6.42 9.56 -16.37
N LEU A 34 7.53 10.30 -16.37
CA LEU A 34 7.65 11.54 -15.60
C LEU A 34 7.10 12.78 -16.32
N ASN A 35 6.53 12.63 -17.51
CA ASN A 35 6.01 13.75 -18.31
C ASN A 35 4.67 14.29 -17.79
N GLY A 36 4.68 15.22 -16.85
CA GLY A 36 3.45 15.87 -16.41
C GLY A 36 3.66 16.66 -15.11
N PRO A 37 2.61 17.36 -14.66
CA PRO A 37 2.67 18.07 -13.39
C PRO A 37 2.89 17.07 -12.24
N ALA A 38 3.90 17.36 -11.41
CA ALA A 38 4.22 16.61 -10.19
C ALA A 38 4.28 17.51 -8.94
N ILE A 39 3.84 16.99 -7.80
CA ILE A 39 3.82 17.72 -6.53
C ILE A 39 4.33 16.85 -5.37
N ALA A 40 4.99 17.46 -4.39
CA ALA A 40 5.29 16.78 -3.13
C ALA A 40 4.08 16.84 -2.19
N TYR A 41 3.67 15.70 -1.67
CA TYR A 41 2.47 15.55 -0.85
C TYR A 41 2.81 15.09 0.57
N SER A 42 2.11 15.66 1.53
CA SER A 42 2.16 15.36 2.96
C SER A 42 0.80 15.73 3.54
N GLY A 43 -0.04 14.75 3.88
CA GLY A 43 -1.45 14.94 4.21
C GLY A 43 -1.75 15.40 5.65
N TYR A 44 -0.72 15.72 6.44
CA TYR A 44 -0.87 16.11 7.83
C TYR A 44 -1.62 17.43 8.00
N ARG A 45 -2.69 17.42 8.81
CA ARG A 45 -3.47 18.58 9.23
C ARG A 45 -3.00 19.12 10.59
N ASP A 46 -3.63 20.19 11.07
CA ASP A 46 -3.32 20.76 12.38
C ASP A 46 -3.35 19.71 13.50
N GLY A 47 -2.27 19.65 14.29
CA GLY A 47 -2.08 18.66 15.36
C GLY A 47 -1.54 17.30 14.89
N GLN A 48 -1.46 17.06 13.59
CA GLN A 48 -0.92 15.84 12.99
C GLN A 48 0.51 16.08 12.52
N SER A 49 1.40 15.10 12.72
CA SER A 49 2.75 15.14 12.17
C SER A 49 3.43 13.77 12.32
N PRO A 50 4.50 13.49 11.53
CA PRO A 50 5.35 12.33 11.78
C PRO A 50 5.90 12.31 13.20
N LYS A 51 6.31 13.47 13.73
CA LYS A 51 6.90 13.61 15.08
C LYS A 51 5.94 13.31 16.21
N THR A 52 4.66 13.63 16.05
CA THR A 52 3.62 13.36 17.06
C THR A 52 3.06 11.95 16.94
N GLY A 53 3.34 11.24 15.83
CA GLY A 53 2.74 9.94 15.52
C GLY A 53 1.24 10.01 15.22
N VAL A 54 0.66 11.21 15.15
CA VAL A 54 -0.75 11.39 14.79
C VAL A 54 -0.82 11.50 13.27
N LEU A 55 -1.31 10.42 12.65
CA LEU A 55 -1.41 10.29 11.19
C LEU A 55 -2.73 10.87 10.65
N PRO A 56 -2.77 11.27 9.36
CA PRO A 56 -4.03 11.55 8.67
C PRO A 56 -4.90 10.30 8.59
N SER A 57 -6.22 10.46 8.69
CA SER A 57 -7.13 9.33 8.43
C SER A 57 -7.18 9.01 6.94
N GLN A 58 -7.54 7.78 6.58
CA GLN A 58 -7.71 7.41 5.17
C GLN A 58 -8.78 8.25 4.45
N ASP A 59 -9.78 8.77 5.15
CA ASP A 59 -10.77 9.70 4.58
C ASP A 59 -10.15 11.07 4.26
N GLN A 60 -9.28 11.59 5.13
CA GLN A 60 -8.53 12.82 4.88
C GLN A 60 -7.59 12.64 3.69
N VAL A 61 -6.89 11.52 3.62
CA VAL A 61 -6.04 11.17 2.47
C VAL A 61 -6.87 11.09 1.19
N ALA A 62 -8.03 10.43 1.22
CA ALA A 62 -8.91 10.34 0.06
C ALA A 62 -9.45 11.70 -0.40
N GLU A 63 -9.76 12.61 0.52
CA GLU A 63 -10.13 13.99 0.19
C GLU A 63 -9.01 14.70 -0.58
N ASP A 64 -7.79 14.66 -0.04
CA ASP A 64 -6.64 15.33 -0.63
C ASP A 64 -6.30 14.76 -2.01
N LEU A 65 -6.24 13.43 -2.14
CA LEU A 65 -5.87 12.77 -3.40
C LEU A 65 -6.87 13.06 -4.52
N ARG A 66 -8.17 13.19 -4.21
CA ARG A 66 -9.19 13.60 -5.20
C ARG A 66 -9.03 15.06 -5.63
N ILE A 67 -8.51 15.93 -4.77
CA ILE A 67 -8.17 17.32 -5.14
C ILE A 67 -6.93 17.33 -6.03
N LEU A 68 -5.89 16.58 -5.64
CA LEU A 68 -4.62 16.53 -6.35
C LEU A 68 -4.77 15.94 -7.75
N ALA A 69 -5.52 14.84 -7.90
CA ALA A 69 -5.75 14.17 -9.18
C ALA A 69 -6.41 15.06 -10.26
N LYS A 70 -6.96 16.23 -9.89
CA LYS A 70 -7.50 17.20 -10.85
C LYS A 70 -6.42 17.93 -11.64
N ASN A 71 -5.22 18.08 -11.08
CA ASN A 71 -4.17 18.94 -11.62
C ASN A 71 -2.78 18.28 -11.67
N TRP A 72 -2.60 17.14 -11.01
CA TRP A 72 -1.32 16.46 -10.86
C TRP A 72 -1.43 15.02 -11.33
N ARG A 73 -0.38 14.52 -11.99
CA ARG A 73 -0.30 13.10 -12.41
C ARG A 73 0.58 12.27 -11.48
N LEU A 74 1.57 12.93 -10.88
CA LEU A 74 2.56 12.29 -10.01
C LEU A 74 2.59 12.99 -8.65
N ILE A 75 2.52 12.22 -7.57
CA ILE A 75 2.82 12.69 -6.24
C ILE A 75 4.12 12.08 -5.72
N ARG A 76 4.89 12.86 -4.98
CA ARG A 76 6.01 12.36 -4.16
C ARG A 76 5.57 12.24 -2.72
N VAL A 77 5.76 11.06 -2.14
CA VAL A 77 5.65 10.82 -0.69
C VAL A 77 7.05 10.63 -0.12
N TYR A 78 7.31 11.11 1.09
CA TYR A 78 8.67 11.23 1.62
C TYR A 78 9.21 9.95 2.26
N ALA A 79 8.35 9.12 2.82
CA ALA A 79 8.72 7.93 3.57
C ALA A 79 7.87 6.72 3.16
N ALA A 80 8.46 5.54 3.32
CA ALA A 80 7.79 4.25 3.19
C ALA A 80 7.28 3.82 4.57
N ASP A 81 6.40 4.65 5.14
CA ASP A 81 5.81 4.50 6.48
C ASP A 81 4.32 4.18 6.41
N ARG A 82 3.64 4.19 7.57
CA ARG A 82 2.19 3.92 7.63
C ARG A 82 1.36 4.93 6.83
N HIS A 83 1.75 6.21 6.81
CA HIS A 83 1.06 7.21 6.00
C HIS A 83 1.24 6.93 4.49
N GLY A 84 2.45 6.55 4.06
CA GLY A 84 2.71 6.10 2.70
C GLY A 84 1.90 4.87 2.30
N GLU A 85 1.74 3.90 3.22
CA GLU A 85 0.87 2.74 3.02
C GLU A 85 -0.59 3.16 2.82
N ASP A 86 -1.12 4.02 3.69
CA ASP A 86 -2.50 4.51 3.61
C ASP A 86 -2.74 5.27 2.28
N VAL A 87 -1.78 6.07 1.81
CA VAL A 87 -1.84 6.72 0.48
C VAL A 87 -1.97 5.68 -0.64
N LEU A 88 -1.11 4.66 -0.66
CA LEU A 88 -1.13 3.62 -1.68
C LEU A 88 -2.41 2.76 -1.61
N GLU A 89 -2.92 2.48 -0.41
CA GLU A 89 -4.17 1.77 -0.20
C GLU A 89 -5.36 2.56 -0.74
N VAL A 90 -5.46 3.85 -0.41
CA VAL A 90 -6.53 4.74 -0.88
C VAL A 90 -6.51 4.85 -2.41
N ILE A 91 -5.33 5.08 -3.02
CA ILE A 91 -5.19 5.14 -4.48
C ILE A 91 -5.71 3.86 -5.15
N ARG A 92 -5.31 2.68 -4.63
CA ARG A 92 -5.75 1.38 -5.16
C ARG A 92 -7.24 1.15 -4.96
N ARG A 93 -7.75 1.38 -3.75
CA ARG A 93 -9.15 1.15 -3.38
C ARG A 93 -10.09 1.99 -4.22
N GLU A 94 -9.74 3.26 -4.43
CA GLU A 94 -10.60 4.23 -5.09
C GLU A 94 -10.31 4.40 -6.58
N LYS A 95 -9.27 3.72 -7.09
CA LYS A 95 -8.83 3.77 -8.49
C LYS A 95 -8.49 5.19 -8.93
N ILE A 96 -7.80 5.93 -8.08
CA ILE A 96 -7.36 7.30 -8.37
C ILE A 96 -6.21 7.22 -9.39
N ASP A 97 -6.33 7.98 -10.47
CA ASP A 97 -5.31 8.05 -11.54
C ASP A 97 -4.12 8.94 -11.12
N LEU A 98 -3.35 8.46 -10.15
CA LEU A 98 -2.14 9.09 -9.63
C LEU A 98 -0.99 8.08 -9.59
N GLU A 99 0.15 8.47 -10.15
CA GLU A 99 1.42 7.77 -9.94
C GLU A 99 2.06 8.25 -8.63
N VAL A 100 2.79 7.36 -7.95
CA VAL A 100 3.47 7.68 -6.68
C VAL A 100 4.97 7.44 -6.81
N MET A 101 5.76 8.48 -6.57
CA MET A 101 7.18 8.33 -6.27
C MET A 101 7.34 8.13 -4.75
N LEU A 102 7.53 6.88 -4.34
CA LEU A 102 7.68 6.51 -2.94
C LEU A 102 9.12 6.78 -2.46
N GLY A 103 9.27 7.70 -1.51
CA GLY A 103 10.54 8.02 -0.87
C GLY A 103 10.89 7.05 0.25
N ILE A 104 12.18 6.97 0.56
CA ILE A 104 12.71 6.29 1.73
C ILE A 104 13.40 7.36 2.57
N TRP A 105 12.88 7.62 3.77
CA TRP A 105 13.55 8.51 4.72
C TRP A 105 14.69 7.75 5.38
N LEU A 106 15.90 8.32 5.31
CA LEU A 106 17.11 7.74 5.89
C LEU A 106 17.53 8.58 7.07
N GLU A 107 17.62 7.96 8.25
CA GLU A 107 18.19 8.59 9.43
C GLU A 107 19.72 8.51 9.43
N ARG A 108 20.34 9.41 10.19
CA ARG A 108 21.80 9.49 10.30
C ARG A 108 22.39 8.32 11.08
N GLU A 109 21.76 7.96 12.20
CA GLU A 109 22.19 6.86 13.08
C GLU A 109 21.37 5.58 12.83
N PRO A 110 22.00 4.39 12.86
CA PRO A 110 21.28 3.12 12.85
C PRO A 110 20.51 2.90 14.17
N GLY A 111 19.45 2.09 14.13
CA GLY A 111 18.60 1.76 15.30
C GLY A 111 17.28 2.54 15.39
N PHE A 112 17.03 3.46 14.45
CA PHE A 112 15.79 4.24 14.35
C PHE A 112 14.89 3.77 13.19
N GLU A 113 15.16 2.58 12.63
CA GLU A 113 14.42 2.04 11.48
C GLU A 113 12.93 1.85 11.80
N GLN A 114 12.62 1.53 13.05
CA GLN A 114 11.25 1.34 13.51
C GLN A 114 10.47 2.64 13.69
N GLU A 115 11.12 3.80 13.72
CA GLU A 115 10.43 5.09 13.82
C GLU A 115 9.68 5.43 12.53
N ASN A 116 10.21 4.99 11.39
CA ASN A 116 9.56 5.10 10.08
C ASN A 116 8.63 3.92 9.75
N ALA A 117 8.66 2.84 10.53
CA ALA A 117 7.86 1.62 10.27
C ALA A 117 6.61 1.49 11.16
N ARG A 118 6.38 2.46 12.03
CA ARG A 118 5.17 2.56 12.88
C ARG A 118 4.07 3.33 12.17
#